data_AF-A0A4R2HIN9-F1
#
_entry.id   AF-A0A4R2HIN9-F1
#
_cell.length_a   1.000
_cell.length_b   1.000
_cell.length_c   1.000
_cell.angle_alpha   90.00
_cell.angle_beta   90.00
_cell.angle_gamma   90.00
#
_symmetry.space_group_name_H-M   'P 1'
#
loop_
_entity.id
_entity.type
_entity.pdbx_description
1 polymer ?
#
loop_
_entity_poly.entity_id
_entity_poly.type
_entity_poly.pdbx_seq_one_letter_code
_entity_poly.pdbx_strand_id
1 'polypeptide(L)'
;MTESEYYTLLKKGVLLHCGIDEISDSSFKVISIRIFEQDQNYVSISSIRRFFCPLPHTSEVLPFVLNSFCQFIGYDDWLSFKKNIQVSLN
;
A
#
# COMPACT_ATOMS: atom_id res chain seq x y z
N MET A 1 17.46 2.54 -4.86
CA MET A 1 16.14 1.93 -5.08
C MET A 1 15.34 2.74 -6.07
N THR A 2 14.60 2.07 -6.93
CA THR A 2 13.64 2.61 -7.90
C THR A 2 12.24 2.74 -7.28
N GLU A 3 11.35 3.55 -7.87
CA GLU A 3 9.96 3.69 -7.39
C GLU A 3 9.21 2.34 -7.39
N SER A 4 9.49 1.48 -8.38
CA SER A 4 8.91 0.13 -8.50
C SER A 4 9.28 -0.79 -7.33
N GLU A 5 10.52 -0.69 -6.83
CA GLU A 5 10.97 -1.46 -5.66
C GLU A 5 10.23 -1.02 -4.39
N TYR A 6 10.05 0.28 -4.19
CA TYR A 6 9.27 0.77 -3.04
C TYR A 6 7.81 0.34 -3.11
N TYR A 7 7.18 0.39 -4.29
CA TYR A 7 5.82 -0.12 -4.45
C TYR A 7 5.72 -1.60 -4.14
N THR A 8 6.73 -2.39 -4.55
CA THR A 8 6.79 -3.82 -4.23
C THR A 8 6.87 -4.06 -2.72
N LEU A 9 7.69 -3.29 -2.00
CA LEU A 9 7.81 -3.40 -0.55
C LEU A 9 6.54 -2.95 0.17
N LEU A 10 5.94 -1.85 -0.28
CA LEU A 10 4.67 -1.36 0.29
C LEU A 10 3.55 -2.40 0.12
N LYS A 11 3.44 -3.01 -1.07
CA LYS A 11 2.49 -4.12 -1.32
C LYS A 11 2.71 -5.28 -0.36
N LYS A 12 3.97 -5.72 -0.18
CA LYS A 12 4.31 -6.81 0.74
C LYS A 12 3.93 -6.46 2.19
N GLY A 13 4.24 -5.24 2.62
CA GLY A 13 3.87 -4.75 3.95
C GLY A 13 2.36 -4.79 4.19
N VAL A 14 1.57 -4.26 3.25
CA VAL A 14 0.10 -4.23 3.36
C VAL A 14 -0.48 -5.65 3.41
N LEU A 15 0.03 -6.56 2.58
CA LEU A 15 -0.41 -7.96 2.56
C LEU A 15 -0.08 -8.69 3.86
N LEU A 16 1.16 -8.53 4.35
CA LEU A 16 1.60 -9.11 5.62
C LEU A 16 0.74 -8.60 6.79
N HIS A 17 0.49 -7.29 6.84
CA HIS A 17 -0.32 -6.67 7.89
C HIS A 17 -1.79 -7.13 7.86
N CYS A 18 -2.29 -7.56 6.70
CA CYS A 18 -3.61 -8.16 6.56
C CYS A 18 -3.64 -9.69 6.77
N GLY A 19 -2.48 -10.35 6.88
CA GLY A 19 -2.39 -11.81 6.88
C GLY A 19 -2.84 -12.45 5.55
N ILE A 20 -2.52 -11.81 4.42
CA ILE A 20 -2.89 -12.27 3.08
C ILE A 20 -1.64 -12.75 2.35
N ASP A 21 -1.57 -14.06 2.07
CA ASP A 21 -0.43 -14.65 1.35
C ASP A 21 -0.53 -14.45 -0.17
N GLU A 22 -1.73 -14.65 -0.73
CA GLU A 22 -2.01 -14.51 -2.15
C GLU A 22 -3.19 -13.56 -2.40
N ILE A 23 -3.04 -12.70 -3.41
CA ILE A 23 -4.05 -11.69 -3.70
C ILE A 23 -5.19 -12.26 -4.54
N SER A 24 -6.41 -11.94 -4.12
CA SER A 24 -7.65 -12.31 -4.80
C SER A 24 -8.62 -11.12 -4.82
N ASP A 25 -9.72 -11.23 -5.56
CA ASP A 25 -10.74 -10.16 -5.59
C ASP A 25 -11.33 -9.84 -4.20
N SER A 26 -11.43 -10.84 -3.31
CA SER A 26 -11.86 -10.62 -1.92
C SER A 26 -10.83 -9.86 -1.08
N SER A 27 -9.53 -10.01 -1.40
CA SER A 27 -8.44 -9.36 -0.66
C SER A 27 -8.58 -7.84 -0.64
N PHE A 28 -9.03 -7.22 -1.74
CA PHE A 28 -9.18 -5.77 -1.82
C PHE A 28 -10.22 -5.21 -0.86
N LYS A 29 -11.33 -5.95 -0.65
CA LYS A 29 -12.35 -5.57 0.33
C LYS A 29 -11.80 -5.68 1.76
N VAL A 30 -11.05 -6.75 2.04
CA VAL A 30 -10.40 -6.94 3.35
C VAL A 30 -9.43 -5.80 3.63
N ILE A 31 -8.55 -5.46 2.69
CA ILE A 31 -7.60 -4.35 2.83
C ILE A 31 -8.33 -3.03 3.08
N SER A 32 -9.38 -2.73 2.32
CA SER A 32 -10.18 -1.51 2.49
C SER A 32 -10.79 -1.40 3.89
N ILE A 33 -11.38 -2.50 4.38
CA ILE A 33 -11.98 -2.57 5.72
C ILE A 33 -10.90 -2.40 6.79
N ARG A 34 -9.78 -3.10 6.69
CA ARG A 34 -8.70 -3.05 7.70
C ARG A 34 -8.07 -1.66 7.82
N ILE A 35 -7.80 -1.00 6.70
CA ILE A 35 -7.29 0.38 6.69
C ILE A 35 -8.28 1.32 7.37
N PHE A 36 -9.57 1.16 7.08
CA PHE A 36 -10.59 1.98 7.71
C PHE A 36 -10.69 1.70 9.22
N GLU A 37 -10.75 0.43 9.62
CA GLU A 37 -10.84 0.02 11.03
C GLU A 37 -9.65 0.56 11.86
N GLN A 38 -8.44 0.52 11.30
CA GLN A 38 -7.23 0.93 12.00
C GLN A 38 -7.00 2.45 11.98
N ASP A 39 -7.04 3.06 10.80
CA ASP A 39 -6.55 4.44 10.60
C ASP A 39 -7.67 5.42 10.22
N GLN A 40 -8.92 4.95 10.09
CA GLN A 40 -10.08 5.74 9.63
C GLN A 40 -9.90 6.34 8.22
N ASN A 41 -9.00 5.77 7.43
CA ASN A 41 -8.75 6.19 6.05
C ASN A 41 -9.67 5.43 5.07
N TYR A 42 -10.43 6.17 4.26
CA TYR A 42 -11.30 5.57 3.23
C TYR A 42 -10.56 5.35 1.91
N VAL A 43 -9.93 4.19 1.77
CA VAL A 43 -9.32 3.77 0.49
C VAL A 43 -10.28 2.86 -0.27
N SER A 44 -10.72 3.30 -1.45
CA SER A 44 -11.66 2.53 -2.26
C SER A 44 -11.06 1.22 -2.76
N ILE A 45 -11.91 0.18 -2.88
CA ILE A 45 -11.53 -1.12 -3.47
C ILE A 45 -10.88 -0.93 -4.86
N SER A 46 -11.40 -0.01 -5.68
CA SER A 46 -10.87 0.29 -7.00
C SER A 46 -9.46 0.89 -6.94
N SER A 47 -9.18 1.77 -5.97
CA SER A 47 -7.85 2.35 -5.75
C SER A 47 -6.85 1.28 -5.30
N ILE A 48 -7.26 0.39 -4.41
CA ILE A 48 -6.44 -0.75 -3.95
C ILE A 48 -6.15 -1.67 -5.12
N ARG A 49 -7.19 -2.09 -5.86
CA ARG A 49 -7.05 -2.93 -7.05
C ARG A 49 -6.08 -2.32 -8.06
N ARG A 50 -6.18 -1.02 -8.33
CA ARG A 50 -5.27 -0.31 -9.26
C ARG A 50 -3.82 -0.32 -8.77
N PHE A 51 -3.59 -0.17 -7.46
CA PHE A 51 -2.25 -0.23 -6.90
C PHE A 51 -1.63 -1.61 -7.04
N PHE A 52 -2.38 -2.67 -6.68
CA PHE A 52 -1.88 -4.04 -6.70
C PHE A 52 -1.78 -4.62 -8.11
N CYS A 53 -2.77 -4.36 -8.95
CA CYS A 53 -2.90 -4.84 -10.33
C CYS A 53 -2.93 -3.64 -11.29
N PRO A 54 -1.78 -2.95 -11.52
CA PRO A 54 -1.74 -1.80 -12.41
C PRO A 54 -2.06 -2.23 -13.85
N LEU A 55 -3.00 -1.52 -14.48
CA LEU A 55 -3.30 -1.72 -15.90
C LEU A 55 -2.29 -0.91 -16.74
N PRO A 56 -2.00 -1.33 -17.99
CA PRO A 56 -1.20 -0.53 -18.91
C PRO A 56 -1.82 0.87 -19.04
N HIS A 57 -0.99 1.92 -18.95
CA HIS A 57 -1.39 3.32 -19.14
C HIS A 57 -2.29 3.93 -18.05
N THR A 58 -2.35 3.37 -16.84
CA THR A 58 -3.03 4.05 -15.72
C THR A 58 -2.22 5.22 -15.18
N SER A 59 -2.94 6.29 -14.80
CA SER A 59 -2.41 7.43 -14.05
C SER A 59 -1.66 6.98 -12.78
N GLU A 60 -0.73 7.83 -12.33
CA GLU A 60 -0.01 7.63 -11.07
C GLU A 60 -0.96 7.38 -9.89
N VAL A 61 -0.48 6.60 -8.92
CA VAL A 61 -1.21 6.29 -7.70
C VAL A 61 -1.35 7.57 -6.88
N LEU A 62 -2.56 7.88 -6.45
CA LEU A 62 -2.82 9.10 -5.70
C LEU A 62 -1.98 9.13 -4.41
N PRO A 63 -1.36 10.27 -4.05
CA PRO A 63 -0.56 10.39 -2.83
C PRO A 63 -1.30 9.97 -1.55
N PHE A 64 -2.59 10.28 -1.46
CA PHE A 64 -3.45 9.84 -0.35
C PHE A 64 -3.46 8.32 -0.19
N VAL A 65 -3.53 7.56 -1.30
CA VAL A 65 -3.55 6.10 -1.28
C VAL A 65 -2.22 5.55 -0.79
N LEU A 66 -1.10 6.11 -1.25
CA LEU A 66 0.23 5.73 -0.79
C LEU A 66 0.41 6.01 0.70
N ASN A 67 0.05 7.21 1.16
CA ASN A 67 0.13 7.58 2.56
C ASN A 67 -0.76 6.71 3.44
N SER A 68 -1.98 6.39 2.99
CA SER A 68 -2.89 5.49 3.72
C SER A 68 -2.28 4.09 3.90
N PHE A 69 -1.64 3.54 2.86
CA PHE A 69 -0.95 2.25 2.98
C PHE A 69 0.28 2.32 3.89
N CYS A 70 1.03 3.42 3.85
CA CYS A 70 2.17 3.63 4.73
C CYS A 70 1.75 3.68 6.21
N GLN A 71 0.71 4.48 6.52
CA GLN A 71 0.15 4.60 7.87
C GLN A 71 -0.33 3.25 8.38
N PHE A 72 -1.05 2.53 7.51
CA PHE A 72 -1.58 1.21 7.84
C PHE A 72 -0.49 0.21 8.26
N ILE A 73 0.72 0.30 7.69
CA ILE A 73 1.85 -0.57 8.05
C ILE A 73 2.85 0.08 9.02
N GLY A 74 2.50 1.23 9.63
CA GLY A 74 3.25 1.86 10.71
C GLY A 74 4.23 2.98 10.32
N TYR A 75 4.10 3.58 9.13
CA TYR A 75 4.89 4.75 8.72
C TYR A 75 4.00 5.99 8.54
N ASP A 76 4.51 7.17 8.87
CA ASP A 76 3.71 8.41 8.80
C ASP A 76 3.16 8.73 7.39
N ASP A 77 3.99 8.54 6.36
CA ASP A 77 3.67 8.83 4.97
C ASP A 77 4.65 8.12 3.98
N TRP A 78 4.44 8.33 2.68
CA TRP A 78 5.28 7.76 1.62
C TRP A 78 6.75 8.19 1.67
N LEU A 79 7.03 9.44 2.04
CA LEU A 79 8.41 9.94 2.11
C LEU A 79 9.15 9.34 3.30
N SER A 80 8.49 9.27 4.45
CA SER A 80 8.98 8.60 5.65
C SER A 80 9.22 7.12 5.40
N PHE A 81 8.31 6.43 4.72
CA PHE A 81 8.52 5.04 4.29
C PHE A 81 9.79 4.87 3.46
N LYS A 82 9.94 5.66 2.38
CA LYS A 82 11.12 5.57 1.51
C LYS A 82 12.42 5.81 2.26
N LYS A 83 12.46 6.84 3.11
CA LYS A 83 13.63 7.17 3.93
C LYS A 83 14.01 6.04 4.88
N ASN A 84 13.04 5.45 5.59
CA ASN A 84 13.30 4.36 6.53
C ASN A 84 13.84 3.11 5.83
N ILE A 85 13.27 2.72 4.68
CA ILE A 85 13.75 1.56 3.92
C ILE A 85 15.20 1.79 3.43
N GLN A 86 15.55 3.01 3.03
CA GLN A 86 16.93 3.32 2.64
C GLN A 86 17.92 3.23 3.80
N VAL A 87 17.51 3.63 5.01
CA VAL A 87 18.36 3.54 6.21
C VAL A 87 18.57 2.08 6.61
N SER A 88 17.53 1.24 6.59
CA SER A 88 17.63 -0.17 7.00
C SER A 88 18.48 -1.05 6.08
N LEU A 89 18.88 -0.55 4.90
CA LEU A 89 19.69 -1.27 3.92
C LEU A 89 21.16 -0.81 3.88
N ASN A 90 21.53 0.20 4.67
CA ASN A 90 22.90 0.70 4.85
C ASN A 90 23.47 0.23 6.19
#